data_AF-F3QJ83-F1
#
_entry.id   AF-F3QJ83-F1
#
_cell.length_a   1.000
_cell.length_b   1.000
_cell.length_c   1.000
_cell.angle_alpha   90.00
_cell.angle_beta   90.00
_cell.angle_gamma   90.00
#
_symmetry.space_group_name_H-M   'P 1'
#
loop_
_entity.id
_entity.type
_entity.pdbx_description
1 polymer ?
#
loop_
_entity_poly.entity_id
_entity_poly.type
_entity_poly.pdbx_seq_one_letter_code
_entity_poly.pdbx_strand_id
1 'polypeptide(L)'
;MDKAMTEPMEFTEAVFQQVVGKYRIRVEFRNYWSPPMACWAQAFNSYFCEASDVYMDECYDYPWRPFIHSTGYSDDGKPIPITREAAAKAITNAYKELTLTPEERQARRERSEKIKQEVRERLRKQGLIK
;
A
#
# COMPACT_ATOMS: atom_id res chain seq x y z
N MET A 1 1.83 -7.10 -39.75
CA MET A 1 0.87 -6.03 -39.41
C MET A 1 0.60 -6.15 -37.93
N ASP A 2 1.30 -5.35 -37.14
CA ASP A 2 1.12 -5.27 -35.69
C ASP A 2 -0.27 -4.76 -35.38
N LYS A 3 -1.11 -5.60 -34.77
CA LYS A 3 -2.28 -5.12 -34.03
C LYS A 3 -1.74 -4.42 -32.79
N ALA A 4 -1.46 -3.12 -32.91
CA ALA A 4 -1.32 -2.27 -31.74
C ALA A 4 -2.57 -2.48 -30.88
N MET A 5 -2.39 -2.98 -29.65
CA MET A 5 -3.48 -3.19 -28.70
C MET A 5 -4.10 -1.83 -28.36
N THR A 6 -5.16 -1.46 -29.07
CA THR A 6 -5.98 -0.27 -28.82
C THR A 6 -7.11 -0.60 -27.86
N GLU A 7 -6.83 -1.35 -26.79
CA GLU A 7 -7.74 -1.38 -25.65
C GLU A 7 -7.44 -0.14 -24.78
N PRO A 8 -8.46 0.66 -24.41
CA PRO A 8 -8.25 1.82 -23.57
C PRO A 8 -7.64 1.40 -22.23
N MET A 9 -6.62 2.13 -21.79
CA MET A 9 -6.02 1.92 -20.48
C MET A 9 -7.04 2.30 -19.41
N GLU A 10 -7.66 1.31 -18.78
CA GLU A 10 -8.59 1.51 -17.67
C GLU A 10 -7.81 1.77 -16.38
N PHE A 11 -8.00 2.96 -15.82
CA PHE A 11 -7.36 3.42 -14.58
C PHE A 11 -8.44 3.90 -13.63
N THR A 12 -8.41 3.41 -12.38
CA THR A 12 -9.26 3.94 -11.30
C THR A 12 -8.40 4.34 -10.13
N GLU A 13 -8.62 5.55 -9.63
CA GLU A 13 -7.92 6.10 -8.47
C GLU A 13 -8.91 6.59 -7.43
N ALA A 14 -8.57 6.38 -6.16
CA ALA A 14 -9.23 7.06 -5.07
C ALA A 14 -8.23 7.45 -3.98
N VAL A 15 -8.42 8.66 -3.47
CA VAL A 15 -7.60 9.26 -2.44
C VAL A 15 -8.45 9.47 -1.19
N PHE A 16 -7.93 9.05 -0.05
CA PHE A 16 -8.56 9.25 1.25
C PHE A 16 -7.57 9.89 2.20
N GLN A 17 -8.06 10.77 3.06
CA GLN A 17 -7.22 11.36 4.09
C GLN A 17 -7.98 11.51 5.40
N GLN A 18 -7.26 11.44 6.50
CA GLN A 18 -7.78 11.65 7.84
C GLN A 18 -6.68 12.14 8.77
N VAL A 19 -7.05 13.01 9.71
CA VAL A 19 -6.18 13.39 10.83
C VAL A 19 -6.34 12.35 11.94
N VAL A 20 -5.24 11.75 12.36
CA VAL A 20 -5.18 10.75 13.44
C VAL A 20 -4.02 11.10 14.35
N GLY A 21 -4.32 11.39 15.62
CA GLY A 21 -3.33 11.89 16.58
C GLY A 21 -2.67 13.18 16.08
N LYS A 22 -1.34 13.21 16.10
CA LYS A 22 -0.55 14.36 15.61
C LYS A 22 -0.30 14.38 14.11
N TYR A 23 -0.77 13.39 13.36
CA TYR A 23 -0.51 13.28 11.92
C TYR A 23 -1.77 13.47 11.10
N ARG A 24 -1.60 14.13 9.95
CA ARG A 24 -2.52 13.99 8.82
C ARG A 24 -1.97 12.90 7.91
N ILE A 25 -2.80 11.91 7.58
CA ILE A 25 -2.40 10.76 6.78
C ILE A 25 -3.27 10.71 5.53
N ARG A 26 -2.64 10.55 4.37
CA ARG A 26 -3.27 10.35 3.07
C ARG A 26 -2.93 8.96 2.56
N VAL A 27 -3.91 8.27 2.01
CA VAL A 27 -3.74 7.00 1.31
C VAL A 27 -4.34 7.11 -0.08
N GLU A 28 -3.63 6.55 -1.04
CA GLU A 28 -4.01 6.52 -2.44
C GLU A 28 -4.05 5.08 -2.92
N PHE A 29 -5.13 4.73 -3.59
CA PHE A 29 -5.29 3.45 -4.26
C PHE A 29 -5.44 3.70 -5.75
N ARG A 30 -4.67 2.96 -6.55
CA ARG A 30 -4.71 3.04 -8.01
C ARG A 30 -4.80 1.64 -8.59
N ASN A 31 -5.92 1.31 -9.24
CA ASN A 31 -6.01 0.07 -10.01
C ASN A 31 -5.59 0.33 -11.46
N TYR A 32 -4.82 -0.60 -12.01
CA TYR A 32 -4.40 -0.60 -13.40
C TYR A 32 -4.27 -2.04 -13.90
N TRP A 33 -4.53 -2.24 -15.18
CA TRP A 33 -4.19 -3.51 -15.83
C TRP A 33 -2.67 -3.61 -16.00
N SER A 34 -2.08 -4.74 -15.61
CA SER A 34 -0.65 -5.04 -15.77
C SER A 34 -0.45 -6.02 -16.94
N PRO A 35 -0.07 -5.55 -18.15
CA PRO A 35 0.18 -6.43 -19.29
C PRO A 35 1.21 -7.53 -19.02
N PRO A 36 2.36 -7.28 -18.33
CA PRO A 36 3.34 -8.32 -18.06
C PRO A 36 2.83 -9.45 -17.17
N MET A 37 1.92 -9.14 -16.25
CA MET A 37 1.32 -10.13 -15.33
C MET A 37 -0.01 -10.67 -15.83
N ALA A 38 -0.53 -10.12 -16.94
CA ALA A 38 -1.85 -10.41 -17.49
C ALA A 38 -2.98 -10.37 -16.44
N CYS A 39 -2.90 -9.43 -15.49
CA CYS A 39 -3.88 -9.30 -14.41
C CYS A 39 -4.08 -7.83 -13.98
N TRP A 40 -5.13 -7.58 -13.22
CA TRP A 40 -5.32 -6.31 -12.53
C TRP A 40 -4.36 -6.17 -11.35
N ALA A 41 -3.76 -5.01 -11.21
CA ALA A 41 -2.91 -4.65 -10.09
C ALA A 41 -3.48 -3.42 -9.37
N GLN A 42 -3.23 -3.32 -8.07
CA GLN A 42 -3.54 -2.15 -7.25
C GLN A 42 -2.26 -1.64 -6.60
N ALA A 43 -1.85 -0.42 -6.96
CA ALA A 43 -0.87 0.31 -6.20
C ALA A 43 -1.53 0.98 -5.00
N PHE A 44 -0.89 0.84 -3.84
CA PHE A 44 -1.21 1.53 -2.60
C PHE A 44 -0.04 2.43 -2.23
N ASN A 45 -0.32 3.72 -2.02
CA ASN A 45 0.64 4.68 -1.49
C ASN A 45 0.06 5.32 -0.24
N SER A 46 0.91 5.55 0.76
CA SER A 46 0.56 6.36 1.92
C SER A 46 1.55 7.49 2.11
N TYR A 47 1.02 8.60 2.58
CA TYR A 47 1.74 9.83 2.85
C TYR A 47 1.31 10.39 4.20
N PHE A 48 2.17 11.18 4.82
CA PHE A 48 1.85 11.88 6.06
C PHE A 48 2.48 13.27 6.13
N CYS A 49 1.88 14.12 6.94
CA CYS A 49 2.45 15.37 7.42
C CYS A 49 1.96 15.61 8.87
N GLU A 50 2.52 16.59 9.58
CA GLU A 50 2.02 16.93 10.91
C GLU A 50 0.60 17.52 10.78
N ALA A 51 -0.27 17.25 11.73
CA ALA A 51 -1.66 17.72 11.70
C ALA A 51 -1.78 19.24 11.72
N SER A 52 -0.75 19.91 12.28
CA SER A 52 -0.60 21.37 12.32
C SER A 52 -0.03 21.96 11.03
N ASP A 53 0.46 21.14 10.10
CA ASP A 53 0.97 21.65 8.82
C ASP A 53 -0.17 22.30 8.04
N VAL A 54 0.12 23.47 7.49
CA VAL A 54 -0.79 24.23 6.65
C VAL A 54 -0.58 23.85 5.18
N TYR A 55 -1.56 24.22 4.34
CA TYR A 55 -1.40 24.12 2.90
C TYR A 55 -0.19 24.94 2.43
N MET A 56 0.54 24.40 1.47
CA MET A 56 1.59 25.12 0.78
C MET A 56 0.96 26.09 -0.22
N ASP A 57 1.28 27.38 -0.09
CA ASP A 57 0.67 28.47 -0.87
C ASP A 57 0.78 28.27 -2.40
N GLU A 58 1.84 27.61 -2.86
CA GLU A 58 2.13 27.42 -4.29
C GLU A 58 1.31 26.32 -4.96
N CYS A 59 0.85 25.31 -4.20
CA CYS A 59 0.25 24.10 -4.78
C CYS A 59 -1.09 23.69 -4.16
N TYR A 60 -1.60 24.44 -3.16
CA TYR A 60 -2.85 24.13 -2.45
C TYR A 60 -2.90 22.68 -1.91
N ASP A 61 -1.72 22.11 -1.60
CA ASP A 61 -1.60 20.77 -1.02
C ASP A 61 -0.76 20.82 0.27
N TYR A 62 -0.89 19.79 1.11
CA TYR A 62 -0.06 19.67 2.32
C TYR A 62 1.36 19.21 1.97
N PRO A 63 2.37 19.46 2.83
CA PRO A 63 3.75 19.01 2.63
C PRO A 63 3.89 17.49 2.87
N TRP A 64 3.23 16.69 2.06
CA TRP A 64 3.15 15.23 2.17
C TRP A 64 4.53 14.58 2.06
N ARG A 65 4.85 13.72 3.03
CA ARG A 65 6.02 12.84 2.99
C ARG A 65 5.60 11.43 2.62
N PRO A 66 6.24 10.78 1.62
CA PRO A 66 5.96 9.39 1.29
C PRO A 66 6.31 8.47 2.45
N PHE A 67 5.54 7.41 2.63
CA PHE A 67 5.72 6.50 3.77
C PHE A 67 5.71 5.02 3.38
N ILE A 68 4.55 4.45 3.08
CA ILE A 68 4.40 3.05 2.67
C ILE A 68 3.96 3.00 1.21
N HIS A 69 4.63 2.14 0.44
CA HIS A 69 4.24 1.77 -0.91
C HIS A 69 4.09 0.24 -0.98
N SER A 70 3.04 -0.23 -1.63
CA SER A 70 2.88 -1.65 -1.95
C SER A 70 2.02 -1.85 -3.19
N THR A 71 2.23 -2.96 -3.88
CA THR A 71 1.39 -3.37 -5.01
C THR A 71 0.74 -4.72 -4.72
N GLY A 72 -0.58 -4.78 -4.84
CA GLY A 72 -1.36 -6.02 -4.83
C GLY A 72 -1.76 -6.43 -6.24
N TYR A 73 -1.97 -7.72 -6.46
CA TYR A 73 -2.45 -8.27 -7.74
C TYR A 73 -3.78 -8.98 -7.51
N SER A 74 -4.68 -8.90 -8.48
CA SER A 74 -5.99 -9.56 -8.46
C SER A 74 -5.84 -11.05 -8.76
N ASP A 75 -6.57 -11.87 -8.00
CA ASP A 75 -6.66 -13.32 -8.20
C ASP A 75 -7.84 -13.70 -9.12
N ASP A 76 -8.85 -12.83 -9.26
CA ASP A 76 -10.10 -13.10 -9.98
C ASP A 76 -10.22 -12.36 -11.33
N GLY A 77 -9.15 -11.69 -11.76
CA GLY A 77 -9.09 -10.99 -13.03
C GLY A 77 -9.92 -9.70 -13.06
N LYS A 78 -10.25 -9.12 -11.89
CA LYS A 78 -11.00 -7.86 -11.76
C LYS A 78 -10.23 -6.80 -10.95
N PRO A 79 -10.51 -5.50 -11.13
CA PRO A 79 -9.92 -4.47 -10.29
C PRO A 79 -10.19 -4.75 -8.81
N ILE A 80 -9.16 -4.61 -7.98
CA ILE A 80 -9.30 -4.79 -6.53
C ILE A 80 -10.22 -3.67 -6.00
N PRO A 81 -11.32 -3.99 -5.29
CA PRO A 81 -12.25 -2.98 -4.81
C PRO A 81 -11.56 -1.96 -3.91
N ILE A 82 -11.84 -0.67 -4.14
CA ILE A 82 -11.37 0.41 -3.29
C ILE A 82 -12.54 0.86 -2.40
N THR A 83 -12.47 0.56 -1.10
CA THR A 83 -13.55 0.90 -0.15
C THR A 83 -13.09 1.85 0.94
N ARG A 84 -14.07 2.56 1.54
CA ARG A 84 -13.81 3.44 2.69
C ARG A 84 -13.31 2.66 3.90
N GLU A 85 -13.81 1.43 4.14
CA GLU A 85 -13.32 0.62 5.26
C GLU A 85 -11.86 0.21 5.06
N ALA A 86 -11.48 -0.19 3.83
CA ALA A 86 -10.10 -0.51 3.49
C ALA A 86 -9.18 0.71 3.70
N ALA A 87 -9.62 1.89 3.26
CA ALA A 87 -8.88 3.13 3.47
C ALA A 87 -8.73 3.49 4.95
N ALA A 88 -9.80 3.39 5.75
CA ALA A 88 -9.75 3.66 7.20
C ALA A 88 -8.80 2.71 7.93
N LYS A 89 -8.82 1.41 7.56
CA LYS A 89 -7.88 0.41 8.07
C LYS A 89 -6.44 0.74 7.67
N ALA A 90 -6.21 1.13 6.42
CA ALA A 90 -4.89 1.49 5.93
C ALA A 90 -4.32 2.72 6.66
N ILE A 91 -5.13 3.77 6.86
CA ILE A 91 -4.76 4.96 7.64
C ILE A 91 -4.42 4.58 9.08
N THR A 92 -5.24 3.74 9.71
CA THR A 92 -5.01 3.27 11.09
C THR A 92 -3.68 2.51 11.20
N ASN A 93 -3.37 1.65 10.22
CA ASN A 93 -2.11 0.92 10.18
C ASN A 93 -0.93 1.87 9.95
N ALA A 94 -1.02 2.80 9.01
CA ALA A 94 0.02 3.80 8.77
C ALA A 94 0.31 4.63 10.03
N TYR A 95 -0.73 5.05 10.76
CA TYR A 95 -0.56 5.75 12.04
C TYR A 95 0.21 4.89 13.05
N LYS A 96 -0.21 3.62 13.23
CA LYS A 96 0.49 2.70 14.12
C LYS A 96 1.98 2.60 13.77
N GLU A 97 2.32 2.39 12.50
CA GLU A 97 3.72 2.30 12.06
C GLU A 97 4.50 3.59 12.34
N LEU A 98 3.90 4.77 12.09
CA LEU A 98 4.53 6.07 12.37
C LEU A 98 4.83 6.26 13.85
N THR A 99 3.99 5.70 14.71
CA THR A 99 4.10 5.84 16.17
C THR A 99 4.88 4.72 16.87
N LEU A 100 5.32 3.68 16.14
CA LEU A 100 6.08 2.59 16.76
C LEU A 100 7.40 3.10 17.34
N THR A 101 7.66 2.73 18.59
CA THR A 101 8.97 2.98 19.21
C THR A 101 10.05 2.14 18.51
N PRO A 102 11.34 2.50 18.65
CA PRO A 102 12.44 1.68 18.15
C PRO A 102 12.38 0.22 18.65
N GLU A 103 12.03 0.02 19.92
CA GLU A 103 11.91 -1.30 20.56
C GLU A 103 10.76 -2.10 19.94
N GLU A 104 9.60 -1.47 19.73
CA GLU A 104 8.45 -2.13 19.11
C GLU A 104 8.72 -2.49 17.64
N ARG A 105 9.43 -1.61 16.90
CA ARG A 105 9.90 -1.90 15.54
C ARG A 105 10.83 -3.10 15.52
N GLN A 106 11.75 -3.20 16.48
CA GLN A 106 12.67 -4.32 16.58
C GLN A 106 11.93 -5.63 16.90
N ALA A 107 11.04 -5.62 17.90
CA ALA A 107 10.22 -6.78 18.26
C ALA A 107 9.36 -7.27 17.08
N ARG A 108 8.80 -6.34 16.29
CA ARG A 108 8.06 -6.69 15.08
C ARG A 108 8.95 -7.35 14.03
N ARG A 109 10.15 -6.80 13.79
CA ARG A 109 11.12 -7.38 12.83
C ARG A 109 11.48 -8.80 13.22
N GLU A 110 11.81 -9.03 14.49
CA GLU A 110 12.14 -10.36 15.01
C GLU A 110 10.99 -11.35 14.84
N ARG A 111 9.75 -10.93 15.15
CA ARG A 111 8.56 -11.76 14.91
C ARG A 111 8.40 -12.08 13.42
N SER A 112 8.57 -11.09 12.54
CA SER A 112 8.48 -11.29 11.09
C SER A 112 9.54 -12.26 10.58
N GLU A 113 10.78 -12.14 11.03
CA GLU A 113 11.87 -13.04 10.63
C GLU A 113 11.63 -14.47 11.12
N LYS A 114 11.14 -14.64 12.36
CA LYS A 114 10.76 -15.96 12.87
C LYS A 114 9.67 -16.61 12.00
N ILE A 115 8.62 -15.87 11.66
CA ILE A 115 7.55 -16.39 10.78
C ILE A 115 8.09 -16.75 9.40
N LYS A 116 8.96 -15.92 8.80
CA LYS A 116 9.58 -16.22 7.51
C LYS A 116 10.42 -17.51 7.57
N GLN A 117 11.16 -17.71 8.65
CA GLN A 117 11.94 -18.93 8.87
C GLN A 117 11.03 -20.15 8.98
N GLU A 118 10.00 -20.10 9.82
CA GLU A 118 9.03 -21.19 9.99
C GLU A 118 8.33 -21.55 8.67
N VAL A 119 7.92 -20.55 7.89
CA VAL A 119 7.31 -20.75 6.57
C VAL A 119 8.30 -21.39 5.60
N ARG A 120 9.55 -20.92 5.54
CA ARG A 120 10.59 -21.52 4.68
C ARG A 120 10.86 -22.97 5.05
N GLU A 121 10.99 -23.29 6.34
CA GLU A 121 11.20 -24.67 6.79
C GLU A 121 10.03 -25.58 6.42
N ARG A 122 8.78 -25.09 6.59
CA ARG A 122 7.59 -25.84 6.19
C ARG A 122 7.57 -26.12 4.69
N LEU A 123 7.88 -25.12 3.87
CA LEU A 123 7.93 -25.26 2.41
C LEU A 123 9.05 -26.22 1.96
N ARG A 124 10.21 -26.21 2.63
CA ARG A 124 11.29 -27.20 2.39
C ARG A 124 10.85 -28.62 2.72
N LYS A 125 10.19 -28.82 3.87
CA LYS A 125 9.64 -30.14 4.27
C LYS A 125 8.60 -30.66 3.27
N GLN A 126 7.87 -29.76 2.62
CA GLN A 126 6.88 -30.09 1.58
C GLN A 126 7.49 -30.25 0.18
N GLY A 127 8.81 -30.05 0.02
CA GLY A 127 9.49 -30.16 -1.28
C GLY A 127 9.14 -29.06 -2.27
N LEU A 128 8.49 -27.98 -1.83
CA LEU A 128 8.05 -26.87 -2.68
C LEU A 128 9.16 -25.84 -2.95
N ILE A 129 10.18 -25.83 -2.11
CA ILE A 129 11.40 -25.01 -2.27
C ILE A 129 12.64 -25.82 -1.89
N LYS A 130 13.78 -25.51 -2.51
CA LYS A 130 15.07 -26.15 -2.22
C LYS A 130 15.73 -25.63 -0.93
#